data_AF-A0A0N0UXZ5-F1
#
_entry.id   AF-A0A0N0UXZ5-F1
#
_cell.length_a   1.000
_cell.length_b   1.000
_cell.length_c   1.000
_cell.angle_alpha   90.00
_cell.angle_beta   90.00
_cell.angle_gamma   90.00
#
_symmetry.space_group_name_H-M   'P 1'
#
loop_
_entity.id
_entity.type
_entity.pdbx_description
1 polymer ?
#
loop_
_entity_poly.entity_id
_entity_poly.type
_entity_poly.pdbx_seq_one_letter_code
_entity_poly.pdbx_strand_id
1 'polypeptide(L)'
;MKRISFLFVSILLVFLMVSCGLERDIDLNLPKYDKKLVVECYLERGKPIRLLLTESQEFLSSSILPPDVPNATVKITNGNKVYNIPYRPEADSAFGKVYNYTTDEIIPTEPQGEFFLEIRDSKGRKITGKTSFLEKLPINEITWEFEDKDKEIKEDSAEALVLMRHPISPSGDFYRFIINKKEKENFSNQLDFIYRGITATNGEISIGTAYRFKNNDSLQILFFHIEKQFYNYIRSVEDARDAAGNPFAQPAPILSGVEGGIGIFTTLQSDEKYIVVTK
;
A
#
# COMPACT_ATOMS: atom_id res chain seq x y z
N MET A 1 -69.67 -15.03 -33.51
CA MET A 1 -68.61 -14.12 -33.02
C MET A 1 -67.81 -14.66 -31.82
N LYS A 2 -68.42 -15.31 -30.81
CA LYS A 2 -67.68 -15.83 -29.62
C LYS A 2 -66.62 -16.92 -29.90
N ARG A 3 -66.84 -17.83 -30.87
CA ARG A 3 -65.87 -18.88 -31.24
C ARG A 3 -64.61 -18.36 -31.94
N ILE A 4 -64.72 -17.26 -32.70
CA ILE A 4 -63.58 -16.62 -33.38
C ILE A 4 -62.70 -15.86 -32.37
N SER A 5 -63.31 -15.24 -31.36
CA SER A 5 -62.60 -14.58 -30.26
C SER A 5 -61.81 -15.57 -29.39
N PHE A 6 -62.35 -16.76 -29.11
CA PHE A 6 -61.64 -17.80 -28.35
C PHE A 6 -60.44 -18.38 -29.11
N LEU A 7 -60.56 -18.50 -30.44
CA LEU A 7 -59.46 -18.95 -31.30
C LEU A 7 -58.31 -17.94 -31.33
N PHE A 8 -58.63 -16.64 -31.39
CA PHE A 8 -57.64 -15.56 -31.38
C PHE A 8 -56.90 -15.47 -30.03
N VAL A 9 -57.61 -15.64 -28.91
CA VAL A 9 -57.01 -15.66 -27.56
C VAL A 9 -56.09 -16.88 -27.40
N SER A 10 -56.48 -18.04 -27.92
CA SER A 10 -55.65 -19.25 -27.91
C SER A 10 -54.37 -19.09 -28.72
N ILE A 11 -54.46 -18.49 -29.93
CA ILE A 11 -53.30 -18.21 -30.78
C ILE A 11 -52.35 -17.18 -30.13
N LEU A 12 -52.89 -16.16 -29.47
CA LEU A 12 -52.08 -15.17 -28.73
C LEU A 12 -51.37 -15.81 -27.53
N LEU A 13 -52.02 -16.74 -26.83
CA LEU A 13 -51.43 -17.46 -25.70
C LEU A 13 -50.30 -18.41 -26.12
N VAL A 14 -50.44 -19.05 -27.30
CA VAL A 14 -49.38 -19.87 -27.90
C VAL A 14 -48.20 -18.99 -28.33
N PHE A 15 -48.44 -17.78 -28.85
CA PHE A 15 -47.37 -16.85 -29.22
C PHE A 15 -46.58 -16.33 -28.01
N LEU A 16 -47.23 -16.16 -26.85
CA LEU A 16 -46.58 -15.77 -25.59
C LEU A 16 -45.68 -16.88 -24.99
N MET A 17 -45.92 -18.15 -25.34
CA MET A 17 -45.13 -19.29 -24.84
C MET A 17 -43.85 -19.55 -25.67
N VAL A 18 -43.68 -18.91 -26.83
CA VAL A 18 -42.48 -19.09 -27.69
C VAL A 18 -41.30 -18.18 -27.24
N SER A 19 -41.44 -17.40 -26.17
CA SER A 19 -40.38 -16.49 -25.67
C SER A 19 -39.24 -17.18 -24.88
N CYS A 20 -39.23 -18.51 -24.76
CA CYS A 20 -38.13 -19.24 -24.12
C CYS A 20 -36.94 -19.37 -25.07
N GLY A 21 -36.13 -18.31 -25.20
CA GLY A 21 -34.92 -18.34 -26.02
C GLY A 21 -34.17 -17.01 -26.16
N LEU A 22 -34.42 -16.03 -25.28
CA LEU A 22 -33.70 -14.74 -25.27
C LEU A 22 -32.35 -14.79 -24.54
N GLU A 23 -31.95 -15.93 -24.01
CA GLU A 23 -30.62 -16.11 -23.43
C GLU A 23 -29.66 -16.52 -24.54
N ARG A 24 -28.69 -15.66 -24.82
CA ARG A 24 -27.51 -16.03 -25.62
C ARG A 24 -26.45 -16.52 -24.65
N ASP A 25 -26.12 -17.79 -24.72
CA ASP A 25 -24.93 -18.32 -24.03
C ASP A 25 -23.69 -17.65 -24.64
N ILE A 26 -23.10 -16.71 -23.91
CA ILE A 26 -21.82 -16.13 -24.27
C ILE A 26 -20.75 -17.03 -23.65
N ASP A 27 -20.15 -17.87 -24.49
CA ASP A 27 -19.03 -18.71 -24.08
C ASP A 27 -17.76 -17.83 -23.99
N LEU A 28 -17.53 -17.28 -22.80
CA LEU A 28 -16.36 -16.45 -22.50
C LEU A 28 -15.13 -17.34 -22.33
N ASN A 29 -14.39 -17.54 -23.41
CA ASN A 29 -13.05 -18.12 -23.35
C ASN A 29 -12.07 -17.13 -22.69
N LEU A 30 -12.02 -17.14 -21.36
CA LEU A 30 -11.04 -16.36 -20.61
C LEU A 30 -9.63 -16.91 -20.91
N PRO A 31 -8.66 -16.04 -21.23
CA PRO A 31 -7.29 -16.48 -21.41
C PRO A 31 -6.79 -17.14 -20.12
N LYS A 32 -5.98 -18.19 -20.26
CA LYS A 32 -5.41 -18.90 -19.13
C LYS A 32 -4.59 -17.90 -18.29
N TYR A 33 -4.98 -17.72 -17.04
CA TYR A 33 -4.30 -16.80 -16.13
C TYR A 33 -3.06 -17.47 -15.54
N ASP A 34 -1.89 -16.96 -15.91
CA ASP A 34 -0.63 -17.43 -15.34
C ASP A 34 -0.40 -16.80 -13.96
N LYS A 35 -0.56 -17.61 -12.92
CA LYS A 35 -0.36 -17.20 -11.52
C LYS A 35 1.07 -16.69 -11.29
N LYS A 36 1.19 -15.47 -10.79
CA LYS A 36 2.45 -14.81 -10.50
C LYS A 36 2.77 -14.89 -9.01
N LEU A 37 4.04 -14.98 -8.68
CA LEU A 37 4.48 -14.76 -7.31
C LEU A 37 4.33 -13.27 -6.96
N VAL A 38 3.86 -13.00 -5.75
CA VAL A 38 3.68 -11.66 -5.20
C VAL A 38 4.54 -11.53 -3.94
N VAL A 39 5.39 -10.51 -3.87
CA VAL A 39 6.30 -10.31 -2.74
C VAL A 39 6.19 -8.90 -2.14
N GLU A 40 6.18 -8.82 -0.82
CA GLU A 40 6.40 -7.57 -0.09
C GLU A 40 7.50 -7.76 0.93
N CYS A 41 8.56 -6.96 0.84
CA CYS A 41 9.66 -6.97 1.79
C CYS A 41 10.19 -5.56 2.01
N TYR A 42 10.20 -5.14 3.27
CA TYR A 42 10.59 -3.81 3.71
C TYR A 42 11.71 -3.94 4.74
N LEU A 43 12.94 -3.62 4.34
CA LEU A 43 14.09 -3.67 5.25
C LEU A 43 14.13 -2.41 6.11
N GLU A 44 14.30 -2.60 7.42
CA GLU A 44 14.39 -1.51 8.39
C GLU A 44 15.68 -1.66 9.21
N ARG A 45 16.39 -0.55 9.44
CA ARG A 45 17.62 -0.52 10.23
C ARG A 45 17.37 -1.02 11.66
N GLY A 46 18.22 -1.91 12.15
CA GLY A 46 18.14 -2.43 13.51
C GLY A 46 16.95 -3.37 13.75
N LYS A 47 16.21 -3.77 12.72
CA LYS A 47 15.05 -4.68 12.83
C LYS A 47 15.33 -6.05 12.19
N PRO A 48 14.62 -7.10 12.63
CA PRO A 48 14.63 -8.39 11.97
C PRO A 48 14.03 -8.30 10.56
N ILE A 49 14.39 -9.25 9.69
CA ILE A 49 13.88 -9.31 8.32
C ILE A 49 12.57 -10.08 8.30
N ARG A 50 11.53 -9.44 7.73
CA ARG A 50 10.22 -10.03 7.49
C ARG A 50 9.79 -9.82 6.04
N LEU A 51 9.18 -10.85 5.46
CA LEU A 51 8.76 -10.88 4.06
C LEU A 51 7.43 -11.62 3.94
N LEU A 52 6.55 -11.11 3.08
CA LEU A 52 5.32 -11.78 2.67
C LEU A 52 5.48 -12.26 1.22
N LEU A 53 5.31 -13.56 0.99
CA LEU A 53 5.35 -14.18 -0.33
C LEU A 53 4.06 -14.95 -0.61
N THR A 54 3.25 -14.46 -1.55
CA THR A 54 1.98 -15.07 -1.92
C THR A 54 1.92 -15.37 -3.42
N GLU A 55 0.83 -15.97 -3.87
CA GLU A 55 0.55 -16.22 -5.28
C GLU A 55 -0.68 -15.42 -5.72
N SER A 56 -0.63 -14.82 -6.90
CA SER A 56 -1.77 -14.08 -7.46
C SER A 56 -2.93 -15.03 -7.77
N GLN A 57 -4.14 -14.52 -7.59
CA GLN A 57 -5.38 -15.28 -7.76
C GLN A 57 -6.05 -14.97 -9.10
N GLU A 58 -6.85 -15.92 -9.56
CA GLU A 58 -7.78 -15.70 -10.66
C GLU A 58 -8.89 -14.73 -10.23
N PHE A 59 -9.42 -13.98 -11.19
CA PHE A 59 -10.44 -12.95 -10.94
C PHE A 59 -11.70 -13.50 -10.23
N LEU A 60 -12.08 -14.74 -10.56
CA LEU A 60 -13.26 -15.41 -9.99
C LEU A 60 -12.93 -16.31 -8.79
N SER A 61 -11.75 -16.16 -8.18
CA SER A 61 -11.39 -16.93 -6.99
C SER A 61 -12.36 -16.65 -5.84
N SER A 62 -12.83 -17.71 -5.18
CA SER A 62 -13.66 -17.62 -3.98
C SER A 62 -12.84 -17.38 -2.70
N SER A 63 -11.50 -17.48 -2.77
CA SER A 63 -10.63 -17.26 -1.62
C SER A 63 -10.35 -15.77 -1.42
N ILE A 64 -10.75 -15.27 -0.25
CA ILE A 64 -10.51 -13.88 0.17
C ILE A 64 -9.02 -13.63 0.38
N LEU A 65 -8.28 -14.63 0.88
CA LEU A 65 -6.85 -14.50 1.15
C LEU A 65 -6.01 -15.01 -0.02
N PRO A 66 -4.94 -14.29 -0.40
CA PRO A 66 -3.96 -14.78 -1.36
C PRO A 66 -3.34 -16.11 -0.91
N PRO A 67 -3.18 -17.10 -1.80
CA PRO A 67 -2.52 -18.36 -1.48
C PRO A 67 -1.08 -18.16 -1.03
N ASP A 68 -0.71 -18.93 -0.02
CA ASP A 68 0.63 -18.92 0.57
C ASP A 68 1.63 -19.76 -0.24
N VAL A 69 2.93 -19.44 -0.14
CA VAL A 69 4.00 -20.14 -0.89
C VAL A 69 5.07 -20.65 0.10
N PRO A 70 4.86 -21.79 0.80
CA PRO A 70 5.70 -22.19 1.93
C PRO A 70 7.05 -22.85 1.60
N ASN A 71 7.23 -23.34 0.36
CA ASN A 71 8.41 -24.11 -0.05
C ASN A 71 9.33 -23.31 -0.98
N ALA A 72 9.53 -22.03 -0.71
CA ALA A 72 10.46 -21.19 -1.44
C ALA A 72 11.78 -21.01 -0.68
N THR A 73 12.88 -20.93 -1.42
CA THR A 73 14.15 -20.46 -0.89
C THR A 73 14.18 -18.94 -1.00
N VAL A 74 14.31 -18.25 0.13
CA VAL A 74 14.39 -16.79 0.20
C VAL A 74 15.74 -16.38 0.75
N LYS A 75 16.46 -15.56 -0.02
CA LYS A 75 17.80 -15.08 0.33
C LYS A 75 17.91 -13.58 0.07
N ILE A 76 18.48 -12.86 1.02
CA ILE A 76 18.91 -11.48 0.83
C ILE A 76 20.43 -11.41 0.99
N THR A 77 21.11 -10.64 0.14
CA THR A 77 22.56 -10.43 0.23
C THR A 77 22.92 -8.96 0.28
N ASN A 78 23.87 -8.61 1.15
CA ASN A 78 24.48 -7.28 1.21
C ASN A 78 26.01 -7.44 1.35
N GLY A 79 26.74 -7.11 0.27
CA GLY A 79 28.16 -7.46 0.17
C GLY A 79 28.40 -8.96 0.34
N ASN A 80 29.23 -9.33 1.32
CA ASN A 80 29.54 -10.73 1.64
C ASN A 80 28.52 -11.38 2.59
N LYS A 81 27.63 -10.60 3.20
CA LYS A 81 26.64 -11.10 4.15
C LYS A 81 25.45 -11.69 3.39
N VAL A 82 25.09 -12.92 3.75
CA VAL A 82 23.91 -13.62 3.26
C VAL A 82 22.94 -13.81 4.42
N TYR A 83 21.71 -13.36 4.23
CA TYR A 83 20.57 -13.59 5.11
C TYR A 83 19.70 -14.67 4.47
N ASN A 84 19.50 -15.78 5.16
CA ASN A 84 18.54 -16.80 4.75
C ASN A 84 17.26 -16.60 5.54
N ILE A 85 16.13 -16.46 4.85
CA ILE A 85 14.85 -16.20 5.51
C ILE A 85 14.00 -17.47 5.40
N PRO A 86 13.85 -18.27 6.47
CA PRO A 86 13.03 -19.48 6.45
C PRO A 86 11.54 -19.15 6.46
N TYR A 87 10.71 -20.10 6.02
CA TYR A 87 9.27 -20.00 6.14
C TYR A 87 8.87 -20.12 7.62
N ARG A 88 8.41 -19.00 8.19
CA ARG A 88 8.02 -18.83 9.59
C ARG A 88 6.91 -17.77 9.67
N PRO A 89 5.64 -18.19 9.58
CA PRO A 89 4.51 -17.28 9.67
C PRO A 89 4.48 -16.48 10.98
N GLU A 90 4.32 -15.17 10.85
CA GLU A 90 4.24 -14.21 11.94
C GLU A 90 3.13 -13.20 11.64
N ALA A 91 2.35 -12.84 12.65
CA ALA A 91 1.37 -11.76 12.56
C ALA A 91 1.80 -10.60 13.45
N ASP A 92 1.84 -9.41 12.88
CA ASP A 92 2.04 -8.15 13.59
C ASP A 92 0.68 -7.54 13.91
N SER A 93 0.21 -7.78 15.13
CA SER A 93 -1.09 -7.29 15.59
C SER A 93 -1.13 -5.77 15.76
N ALA A 94 0.03 -5.10 15.92
CA ALA A 94 0.07 -3.64 16.09
C ALA A 94 -0.20 -2.92 14.77
N PHE A 95 0.30 -3.47 13.66
CA PHE A 95 0.14 -2.88 12.33
C PHE A 95 -0.80 -3.66 11.39
N GLY A 96 -1.43 -4.73 11.88
CA GLY A 96 -2.33 -5.57 11.10
C GLY A 96 -1.66 -6.26 9.91
N LYS A 97 -0.37 -6.58 10.02
CA LYS A 97 0.42 -7.19 8.95
C LYS A 97 0.65 -8.68 9.20
N VAL A 98 0.74 -9.43 8.11
CA VAL A 98 1.12 -10.85 8.13
C VAL A 98 2.38 -11.04 7.31
N TYR A 99 3.23 -11.93 7.79
CA TYR A 99 4.48 -12.33 7.15
C TYR A 99 4.55 -13.84 7.16
N ASN A 100 5.22 -14.42 6.18
CA ASN A 100 5.36 -15.87 6.07
C ASN A 100 6.81 -16.33 5.90
N TYR A 101 7.73 -15.41 5.64
CA TYR A 101 9.17 -15.62 5.69
C TYR A 101 9.79 -14.62 6.68
N THR A 102 10.37 -15.12 7.78
CA THR A 102 10.93 -14.28 8.84
C THR A 102 12.23 -14.86 9.41
N THR A 103 13.13 -13.98 9.85
CA THR A 103 14.37 -14.36 10.54
C THR A 103 14.71 -13.36 11.63
N ASP A 104 15.29 -13.85 12.73
CA ASP A 104 15.77 -13.02 13.84
C ASP A 104 17.09 -12.29 13.50
N GLU A 105 17.66 -12.54 12.30
CA GLU A 105 18.81 -11.78 11.82
C GLU A 105 18.44 -10.31 11.60
N ILE A 106 19.22 -9.42 12.23
CA ILE A 106 18.97 -8.00 12.26
C ILE A 106 19.73 -7.30 11.13
N ILE A 107 19.05 -6.42 10.41
CA ILE A 107 19.71 -5.47 9.50
C ILE A 107 20.56 -4.50 10.31
N PRO A 108 21.85 -4.29 9.97
CA PRO A 108 22.69 -3.33 10.67
C PRO A 108 22.05 -1.94 10.78
N THR A 109 22.49 -1.13 11.76
CA THR A 109 22.02 0.26 11.87
C THR A 109 22.59 1.15 10.77
N GLU A 110 23.80 0.84 10.27
CA GLU A 110 24.48 1.59 9.21
C GLU A 110 24.97 0.68 8.05
N PRO A 111 24.06 -0.03 7.36
CA PRO A 111 24.44 -0.85 6.21
C PRO A 111 24.94 0.02 5.07
N GLN A 112 25.88 -0.55 4.32
CA GLN A 112 26.51 0.08 3.16
C GLN A 112 26.18 -0.71 1.91
N GLY A 113 26.03 0.00 0.79
CA GLY A 113 25.76 -0.60 -0.51
C GLY A 113 24.35 -1.16 -0.69
N GLU A 114 24.18 -1.92 -1.78
CA GLU A 114 22.89 -2.48 -2.17
C GLU A 114 22.59 -3.80 -1.45
N PHE A 115 21.30 -4.05 -1.25
CA PHE A 115 20.73 -5.33 -0.88
C PHE A 115 20.13 -5.98 -2.13
N PHE A 116 20.32 -7.28 -2.27
CA PHE A 116 19.75 -8.07 -3.37
C PHE A 116 18.87 -9.17 -2.81
N LEU A 117 17.62 -9.23 -3.27
CA LEU A 117 16.67 -10.29 -2.96
C LEU A 117 16.71 -11.35 -4.07
N GLU A 118 16.77 -12.62 -3.70
CA GLU A 118 16.51 -13.76 -4.59
C GLU A 118 15.51 -14.71 -3.92
N ILE A 119 14.42 -15.02 -4.63
CA ILE A 119 13.42 -16.00 -4.24
C ILE A 119 13.31 -17.05 -5.33
N ARG A 120 13.26 -18.33 -4.94
CA ARG A 120 12.96 -19.44 -5.84
C ARG A 120 11.92 -20.36 -5.22
N ASP A 121 10.82 -20.59 -5.90
CA ASP A 121 9.80 -21.53 -5.43
C ASP A 121 10.04 -22.96 -5.94
N SER A 122 9.23 -23.90 -5.45
CA SER A 122 9.30 -25.31 -5.87
C SER A 122 8.86 -25.56 -7.32
N LYS A 123 8.21 -24.58 -7.97
CA LYS A 123 7.77 -24.64 -9.37
C LYS A 123 8.82 -24.07 -10.34
N GLY A 124 9.99 -23.65 -9.83
CA GLY A 124 11.08 -23.08 -10.62
C GLY A 124 10.91 -21.60 -10.97
N ARG A 125 9.89 -20.91 -10.43
CA ARG A 125 9.72 -19.46 -10.59
C ARG A 125 10.75 -18.74 -9.75
N LYS A 126 11.24 -17.61 -10.26
CA LYS A 126 12.28 -16.80 -9.63
C LYS A 126 11.81 -15.36 -9.49
N ILE A 127 11.99 -14.77 -8.30
CA ILE A 127 11.94 -13.32 -8.12
C ILE A 127 13.34 -12.80 -7.79
N THR A 128 13.70 -11.66 -8.37
CA THR A 128 14.87 -10.88 -7.98
C THR A 128 14.52 -9.43 -7.72
N GLY A 129 15.20 -8.79 -6.79
CA GLY A 129 15.02 -7.36 -6.50
C GLY A 129 16.29 -6.75 -5.94
N LYS A 130 16.37 -5.43 -6.01
CA LYS A 130 17.44 -4.67 -5.38
C LYS A 130 16.93 -3.42 -4.68
N THR A 131 17.61 -3.02 -3.62
CA THR A 131 17.29 -1.80 -2.88
C THR A 131 18.53 -1.29 -2.14
N SER A 132 18.50 -0.03 -1.73
CA SER A 132 19.51 0.54 -0.85
C SER A 132 18.85 1.44 0.18
N PHE A 133 19.48 1.62 1.34
CA PHE A 133 19.01 2.62 2.29
C PHE A 133 19.39 4.01 1.76
N LEU A 134 18.39 4.89 1.70
CA LEU A 134 18.62 6.30 1.45
C LEU A 134 19.19 6.99 2.69
N GLU A 135 19.72 8.18 2.49
CA GLU A 135 20.15 9.03 3.60
C GLU A 135 18.96 9.38 4.50
N LYS A 136 19.22 9.41 5.81
CA LYS A 136 18.20 9.85 6.77
C LYS A 136 18.03 11.37 6.64
N LEU A 137 16.79 11.81 6.44
CA LEU A 137 16.46 13.23 6.42
C LEU A 137 15.74 13.63 7.72
N PRO A 138 16.20 14.70 8.41
CA PRO A 138 15.58 15.14 9.65
C PRO A 138 14.28 15.90 9.38
N ILE A 139 13.38 15.85 10.36
CA ILE A 139 12.29 16.82 10.47
C ILE A 139 12.89 18.10 11.07
N ASN A 140 12.91 19.19 10.30
CA ASN A 140 13.49 20.47 10.75
C ASN A 140 12.57 21.17 11.75
N GLU A 141 11.28 21.25 11.43
CA GLU A 141 10.31 22.00 12.21
C GLU A 141 8.91 21.38 12.08
N ILE A 142 8.17 21.38 13.18
CA ILE A 142 6.75 21.08 13.21
C ILE A 142 6.06 22.25 13.93
N THR A 143 5.10 22.87 13.27
CA THR A 143 4.23 23.91 13.85
C THR A 143 2.78 23.51 13.71
N TRP A 144 1.91 24.19 14.44
CA TRP A 144 0.47 24.03 14.30
C TRP A 144 -0.24 25.36 14.49
N GLU A 145 -1.33 25.56 13.77
CA GLU A 145 -2.13 26.78 13.82
C GLU A 145 -3.62 26.45 13.96
N PHE A 146 -4.28 27.05 14.95
CA PHE A 146 -5.71 26.91 15.17
C PHE A 146 -6.53 27.80 14.23
N GLU A 147 -7.57 27.25 13.63
CA GLU A 147 -8.43 27.95 12.66
C GLU A 147 -9.23 29.13 13.27
N ASP A 148 -9.34 29.19 14.61
CA ASP A 148 -10.12 30.20 15.33
C ASP A 148 -9.29 31.36 15.91
N LYS A 149 -8.06 31.55 15.42
CA LYS A 149 -7.09 32.56 15.90
C LYS A 149 -7.66 33.97 16.08
N ASP A 150 -8.69 34.33 15.29
CA ASP A 150 -9.33 35.66 15.28
C ASP A 150 -10.81 35.65 15.74
N LYS A 151 -11.33 34.55 16.32
CA LYS A 151 -12.75 34.41 16.73
C LYS A 151 -12.88 34.24 18.25
N GLU A 152 -14.05 34.57 18.80
CA GLU A 152 -14.35 34.31 20.22
C GLU A 152 -14.11 32.83 20.56
N ILE A 153 -13.29 32.61 21.59
CA ILE A 153 -12.72 31.33 21.97
C ILE A 153 -13.84 30.38 22.40
N LYS A 154 -13.95 29.23 21.72
CA LYS A 154 -14.60 28.03 22.26
C LYS A 154 -13.53 26.96 22.40
N GLU A 155 -13.00 26.79 23.61
CA GLU A 155 -11.88 25.87 23.91
C GLU A 155 -12.11 24.45 23.36
N ASP A 156 -13.37 23.99 23.32
CA ASP A 156 -13.74 22.63 22.92
C ASP A 156 -13.94 22.42 21.41
N SER A 157 -13.94 23.48 20.59
CA SER A 157 -14.17 23.38 19.13
C SER A 157 -13.01 23.90 18.28
N ALA A 158 -11.91 24.33 18.89
CA ALA A 158 -10.75 24.83 18.17
C ALA A 158 -9.99 23.64 17.53
N GLU A 159 -9.76 23.73 16.23
CA GLU A 159 -9.08 22.71 15.44
C GLU A 159 -7.80 23.30 14.82
N ALA A 160 -6.71 22.54 14.88
CA ALA A 160 -5.39 22.93 14.41
C ALA A 160 -4.95 22.15 13.18
N LEU A 161 -4.32 22.86 12.24
CA LEU A 161 -3.59 22.28 11.12
C LEU A 161 -2.12 22.15 11.51
N VAL A 162 -1.52 20.98 11.27
CA VAL A 162 -0.08 20.76 11.52
C VAL A 162 0.67 21.08 10.24
N LEU A 163 1.80 21.78 10.37
CA LEU A 163 2.72 22.05 9.29
C LEU A 163 4.08 21.43 9.61
N MET A 164 4.65 20.73 8.64
CA MET A 164 6.01 20.21 8.73
C MET A 164 6.91 20.93 7.74
N ARG A 165 8.07 21.40 8.20
CA ARG A 165 9.16 21.90 7.36
C ARG A 165 10.30 20.89 7.33
N HIS A 166 10.81 20.62 6.15
CA HIS A 166 11.93 19.69 5.97
C HIS A 166 12.75 20.05 4.71
N PRO A 167 14.01 19.60 4.62
CA PRO A 167 14.82 19.81 3.43
C PRO A 167 14.28 18.97 2.27
N ILE A 168 14.40 19.49 1.05
CA ILE A 168 14.20 18.69 -0.17
C ILE A 168 15.41 18.74 -1.08
N SER A 169 15.68 17.62 -1.73
CA SER A 169 16.68 17.58 -2.79
C SER A 169 16.18 18.26 -4.07
N PRO A 170 17.03 19.09 -4.74
CA PRO A 170 16.75 19.62 -6.08
C PRO A 170 16.52 18.54 -7.16
N SER A 171 16.95 17.29 -6.93
CA SER A 171 16.71 16.16 -7.86
C SER A 171 15.25 15.73 -7.94
N GLY A 172 14.41 16.20 -7.02
CA GLY A 172 12.99 15.82 -6.96
C GLY A 172 12.79 14.42 -6.41
N ASP A 173 13.36 14.18 -5.23
CA ASP A 173 13.24 12.93 -4.46
C ASP A 173 11.81 12.68 -3.97
N PHE A 174 11.60 11.52 -3.36
CA PHE A 174 10.28 11.01 -2.98
C PHE A 174 10.20 10.81 -1.47
N TYR A 175 9.03 11.13 -0.92
CA TYR A 175 8.84 11.16 0.51
C TYR A 175 7.51 10.53 0.91
N ARG A 176 7.46 10.03 2.14
CA ARG A 176 6.22 9.61 2.81
C ARG A 176 6.09 10.35 4.13
N PHE A 177 4.89 10.80 4.44
CA PHE A 177 4.58 11.48 5.68
C PHE A 177 3.37 10.82 6.34
N ILE A 178 3.55 10.44 7.60
CA ILE A 178 2.54 9.79 8.41
C ILE A 178 2.32 10.60 9.69
N ILE A 179 1.05 10.81 10.03
CA ILE A 179 0.66 11.27 11.36
C ILE A 179 -0.25 10.23 11.99
N ASN A 180 0.17 9.74 13.16
CA ASN A 180 -0.66 8.93 14.02
C ASN A 180 -1.05 9.74 15.25
N LYS A 181 -2.31 9.62 15.68
CA LYS A 181 -2.78 10.19 16.95
C LYS A 181 -2.73 9.10 18.01
N LYS A 182 -2.22 9.43 19.20
CA LYS A 182 -2.26 8.54 20.34
C LYS A 182 -3.67 8.46 20.89
N GLU A 183 -4.23 7.27 20.94
CA GLU A 183 -5.53 6.95 21.52
C GLU A 183 -5.36 5.91 22.63
N LYS A 184 -5.38 6.37 23.89
CA LYS A 184 -5.06 5.54 25.06
C LYS A 184 -3.67 4.90 24.92
N GLU A 185 -3.62 3.57 24.77
CA GLU A 185 -2.39 2.78 24.62
C GLU A 185 -2.01 2.50 23.16
N ASN A 186 -2.84 2.91 22.19
CA ASN A 186 -2.65 2.62 20.77
C ASN A 186 -2.43 3.90 19.96
N PHE A 187 -2.01 3.72 18.71
CA PHE A 187 -1.92 4.78 17.71
C PHE A 187 -2.96 4.55 16.61
N SER A 188 -3.68 5.60 16.24
CA SER A 188 -4.61 5.60 15.11
C SER A 188 -4.02 6.45 13.98
N ASN A 189 -3.92 5.88 12.78
CA ASN A 189 -3.46 6.62 11.61
C ASN A 189 -4.48 7.69 11.21
N GLN A 190 -4.02 8.94 11.14
CA GLN A 190 -4.86 10.10 10.75
C GLN A 190 -4.52 10.59 9.35
N LEU A 191 -3.26 10.45 8.95
CA LEU A 191 -2.76 10.88 7.66
C LEU A 191 -1.62 9.96 7.24
N ASP A 192 -1.63 9.54 5.98
CA ASP A 192 -0.56 8.80 5.31
C ASP A 192 -0.59 9.17 3.83
N PHE A 193 0.43 9.86 3.35
CA PHE A 193 0.55 10.15 1.92
C PHE A 193 2.01 10.16 1.48
N ILE A 194 2.17 9.98 0.18
CA ILE A 194 3.44 10.06 -0.52
C ILE A 194 3.42 11.21 -1.52
N TYR A 195 4.56 11.85 -1.71
CA TYR A 195 4.70 12.93 -2.68
C TYR A 195 6.12 12.98 -3.24
N ARG A 196 6.25 13.67 -4.36
CA ARG A 196 7.53 14.00 -4.98
C ARG A 196 7.87 15.45 -4.67
N GLY A 197 9.06 15.71 -4.13
CA GLY A 197 9.51 17.07 -3.81
C GLY A 197 9.95 17.86 -5.04
N ILE A 198 9.04 18.20 -5.94
CA ILE A 198 9.33 18.96 -7.17
C ILE A 198 9.14 20.48 -7.02
N THR A 199 9.06 20.99 -5.80
CA THR A 199 8.78 22.40 -5.53
C THR A 199 9.57 22.90 -4.33
N ALA A 200 10.77 23.42 -4.54
CA ALA A 200 11.33 24.39 -3.60
C ALA A 200 11.95 25.54 -4.36
N THR A 201 11.60 26.74 -3.93
CA THR A 201 12.29 27.97 -4.29
C THR A 201 13.63 28.09 -3.56
N ASN A 202 13.80 27.43 -2.39
CA ASN A 202 14.97 27.59 -1.50
C ASN A 202 15.50 26.27 -0.84
N GLY A 203 15.21 25.08 -1.39
CA GLY A 203 15.66 23.80 -0.82
C GLY A 203 14.92 23.28 0.42
N GLU A 204 13.86 23.96 0.85
CA GLU A 204 12.93 23.51 1.89
C GLU A 204 11.49 23.55 1.36
N ILE A 205 10.63 22.71 1.91
CA ILE A 205 9.19 22.73 1.67
C ILE A 205 8.44 22.69 3.00
N SER A 206 7.30 23.38 3.05
CA SER A 206 6.34 23.29 4.14
C SER A 206 5.09 22.55 3.66
N ILE A 207 4.71 21.50 4.36
CA ILE A 207 3.53 20.70 4.03
C ILE A 207 2.53 20.78 5.18
N GLY A 208 1.34 21.28 4.87
CA GLY A 208 0.22 21.35 5.81
C GLY A 208 -0.63 20.08 5.77
N THR A 209 -1.22 19.72 6.90
CA THR A 209 -2.18 18.62 6.98
C THR A 209 -3.55 19.06 6.52
N ALA A 210 -4.29 18.18 5.83
CA ALA A 210 -5.74 18.35 5.64
C ALA A 210 -6.54 17.94 6.90
N TYR A 211 -5.91 17.19 7.81
CA TYR A 211 -6.53 16.73 9.05
C TYR A 211 -6.47 17.80 10.14
N ARG A 212 -7.54 17.86 10.93
CA ARG A 212 -7.78 18.82 12.00
C ARG A 212 -7.60 18.15 13.36
N PHE A 213 -6.72 18.71 14.19
CA PHE A 213 -6.40 18.18 15.52
C PHE A 213 -6.94 19.08 16.61
N LYS A 214 -7.33 18.50 17.75
CA LYS A 214 -7.86 19.26 18.89
C LYS A 214 -6.76 19.65 19.85
N ASN A 215 -7.04 20.63 20.70
CA ASN A 215 -6.18 20.96 21.84
C ASN A 215 -5.95 19.70 22.71
N ASN A 216 -4.70 19.50 23.10
CA ASN A 216 -4.17 18.34 23.83
C ASN A 216 -4.09 17.00 23.06
N ASP A 217 -4.34 16.98 21.74
CA ASP A 217 -4.04 15.79 20.94
C ASP A 217 -2.53 15.49 20.96
N SER A 218 -2.17 14.24 21.24
CA SER A 218 -0.80 13.75 21.20
C SER A 218 -0.53 13.04 19.88
N LEU A 219 0.45 13.51 19.11
CA LEU A 219 0.72 13.04 17.76
C LEU A 219 2.12 12.43 17.65
N GLN A 220 2.21 11.33 16.91
CA GLN A 220 3.46 10.75 16.40
C GLN A 220 3.56 11.10 14.92
N ILE A 221 4.65 11.75 14.56
CA ILE A 221 4.93 12.20 13.20
C ILE A 221 6.12 11.39 12.68
N LEU A 222 5.92 10.72 11.55
CA LEU A 222 6.94 9.92 10.88
C LEU A 222 7.19 10.47 9.48
N PHE A 223 8.45 10.76 9.18
CA PHE A 223 8.87 11.29 7.89
C PHE A 223 9.91 10.38 7.25
N PHE A 224 9.63 9.89 6.04
CA PHE A 224 10.48 8.93 5.33
C PHE A 224 11.02 9.54 4.04
N HIS A 225 12.31 9.34 3.81
CA HIS A 225 12.90 9.43 2.48
C HIS A 225 12.78 8.06 1.81
N ILE A 226 12.06 7.98 0.68
CA ILE A 226 11.71 6.71 0.05
C ILE A 226 12.27 6.58 -1.36
N GLU A 227 12.55 5.33 -1.76
CA GLU A 227 12.99 5.06 -3.13
C GLU A 227 11.87 5.35 -4.14
N LYS A 228 12.26 5.80 -5.34
CA LYS A 228 11.34 5.98 -6.47
C LYS A 228 10.52 4.72 -6.78
N GLN A 229 11.13 3.54 -6.66
CA GLN A 229 10.45 2.27 -6.90
C GLN A 229 9.31 2.02 -5.89
N PHE A 230 9.51 2.38 -4.62
CA PHE A 230 8.47 2.27 -3.60
C PHE A 230 7.35 3.29 -3.84
N TYR A 231 7.69 4.54 -4.18
CA TYR A 231 6.72 5.56 -4.55
C TYR A 231 5.85 5.11 -5.73
N ASN A 232 6.46 4.63 -6.81
CA ASN A 232 5.73 4.15 -7.99
C ASN A 232 4.86 2.93 -7.67
N TYR A 233 5.38 1.99 -6.87
CA TYR A 233 4.66 0.80 -6.47
C TYR A 233 3.38 1.15 -5.70
N ILE A 234 3.49 1.94 -4.61
CA ILE A 234 2.33 2.30 -3.79
C ILE A 234 1.29 3.07 -4.60
N ARG A 235 1.68 4.05 -5.41
CA ARG A 235 0.73 4.76 -6.28
C ARG A 235 0.02 3.84 -7.24
N SER A 236 0.74 2.91 -7.87
CA SER A 236 0.12 1.95 -8.79
C SER A 236 -0.81 0.96 -8.09
N VAL A 237 -0.54 0.61 -6.82
CA VAL A 237 -1.43 -0.21 -5.99
C VAL A 237 -2.69 0.56 -5.63
N GLU A 238 -2.57 1.84 -5.27
CA GLU A 238 -3.71 2.73 -5.03
C GLU A 238 -4.57 2.88 -6.30
N ASP A 239 -3.94 3.20 -7.44
CA ASP A 239 -4.62 3.31 -8.74
C ASP A 239 -5.37 2.01 -9.11
N ALA A 240 -4.74 0.85 -8.88
CA ALA A 240 -5.35 -0.45 -9.15
C ALA A 240 -6.50 -0.76 -8.20
N ARG A 241 -6.39 -0.39 -6.93
CA ARG A 241 -7.46 -0.55 -5.93
C ARG A 241 -8.64 0.35 -6.26
N ASP A 242 -8.40 1.59 -6.65
CA ASP A 242 -9.45 2.57 -6.96
C ASP A 242 -10.15 2.24 -8.29
N ALA A 243 -9.44 1.59 -9.22
CA ALA A 243 -10.04 1.00 -10.43
C ALA A 243 -10.78 -0.32 -10.15
N ALA A 244 -10.40 -1.06 -9.11
CA ALA A 244 -10.98 -2.36 -8.80
C ALA A 244 -12.48 -2.25 -8.47
N GLY A 245 -13.30 -3.07 -9.13
CA GLY A 245 -14.75 -3.07 -8.95
C GLY A 245 -15.49 -1.96 -9.71
N ASN A 246 -14.78 -1.06 -10.41
CA ASN A 246 -15.40 -0.06 -11.27
C ASN A 246 -15.49 -0.58 -12.73
N PRO A 247 -16.69 -0.82 -13.29
CA PRO A 247 -16.85 -1.40 -14.63
C PRO A 247 -16.47 -0.44 -15.77
N PHE A 248 -16.19 0.83 -15.46
CA PHE A 248 -15.78 1.86 -16.43
C PHE A 248 -14.35 2.35 -16.23
N ALA A 249 -13.68 1.94 -15.15
CA ALA A 249 -12.29 2.28 -14.92
C ALA A 249 -11.38 1.41 -15.78
N GLN A 250 -10.31 1.98 -16.31
CA GLN A 250 -9.27 1.21 -16.95
C GLN A 250 -8.47 0.44 -15.88
N PRO A 251 -8.15 -0.85 -16.09
CA PRO A 251 -7.27 -1.58 -15.20
C PRO A 251 -5.91 -0.87 -15.09
N ALA A 252 -5.52 -0.50 -13.88
CA ALA A 252 -4.21 0.09 -13.63
C ALA A 252 -3.18 -1.02 -13.36
N PRO A 253 -2.09 -1.11 -14.14
CA PRO A 253 -1.05 -2.11 -13.90
C PRO A 253 -0.23 -1.77 -12.66
N ILE A 254 0.09 -2.77 -11.85
CA ILE A 254 1.01 -2.62 -10.72
C ILE A 254 2.44 -2.43 -11.24
N LEU A 255 3.08 -1.34 -10.84
CA LEU A 255 4.48 -1.03 -11.12
C LEU A 255 5.36 -1.75 -10.11
N SER A 256 5.73 -2.99 -10.44
CA SER A 256 6.58 -3.85 -9.59
C SER A 256 7.98 -3.26 -9.40
N GLY A 257 8.49 -3.30 -8.17
CA GLY A 257 9.90 -3.04 -7.83
C GLY A 257 10.78 -4.30 -7.84
N VAL A 258 10.23 -5.44 -8.27
CA VAL A 258 10.95 -6.71 -8.42
C VAL A 258 10.75 -7.29 -9.82
N GLU A 259 11.69 -8.13 -10.26
CA GLU A 259 11.66 -8.85 -11.52
C GLU A 259 11.21 -10.31 -11.31
N GLY A 260 10.52 -10.89 -12.31
CA GLY A 260 10.05 -12.29 -12.27
C GLY A 260 8.79 -12.55 -11.43
N GLY A 261 8.22 -11.50 -10.84
CA GLY A 261 6.96 -11.52 -10.08
C GLY A 261 6.34 -10.12 -10.02
N ILE A 262 5.40 -9.94 -9.09
CA ILE A 262 4.80 -8.64 -8.76
C ILE A 262 5.18 -8.30 -7.32
N GLY A 263 5.39 -7.04 -7.00
CA GLY A 263 5.54 -6.61 -5.62
C GLY A 263 6.67 -5.62 -5.41
N ILE A 264 7.20 -5.58 -4.20
CA ILE A 264 8.23 -4.63 -3.80
C ILE A 264 9.25 -5.25 -2.86
N PHE A 265 10.51 -4.91 -3.11
CA PHE A 265 11.62 -5.09 -2.18
C PHE A 265 12.28 -3.74 -2.00
N THR A 266 12.14 -3.14 -0.83
CA THR A 266 12.63 -1.78 -0.57
C THR A 266 13.11 -1.63 0.86
N THR A 267 13.67 -0.47 1.19
CA THR A 267 14.05 -0.09 2.54
C THR A 267 13.09 0.97 3.08
N LEU A 268 12.89 0.97 4.40
CA LEU A 268 12.15 2.00 5.10
C LEU A 268 13.01 2.57 6.23
N GLN A 269 13.09 3.89 6.27
CA GLN A 269 13.71 4.62 7.36
C GLN A 269 12.96 5.94 7.55
N SER A 270 12.58 6.22 8.79
CA SER A 270 11.97 7.49 9.16
C SER A 270 12.81 8.28 10.15
N ASP A 271 12.60 9.59 10.14
CA ASP A 271 12.73 10.41 11.33
C ASP A 271 11.39 10.50 12.05
N GLU A 272 11.44 10.58 13.37
CA GLU A 272 10.27 10.48 14.25
C GLU A 272 10.24 11.63 15.24
N LYS A 273 9.06 12.24 15.41
CA LYS A 273 8.80 13.28 16.41
C LYS A 273 7.48 13.02 17.11
N TYR A 274 7.46 13.30 18.42
CA TYR A 274 6.25 13.32 19.21
C TYR A 274 5.93 14.76 19.58
N ILE A 275 4.68 15.18 19.36
CA ILE A 275 4.20 16.52 19.73
C ILE A 275 2.88 16.42 20.49
N VAL A 276 2.57 17.46 21.27
CA VAL A 276 1.24 17.68 21.86
C VAL A 276 0.73 19.00 21.30
N VAL A 277 -0.41 18.95 20.61
CA VAL A 277 -1.05 20.15 20.05
C VAL A 277 -1.58 20.97 21.22
N THR A 278 -1.07 22.19 21.38
CA THR A 278 -1.46 23.08 22.48
C THR A 278 -1.80 24.46 21.93
N LYS A 279 -2.91 25.03 22.42
CA LYS A 279 -3.38 26.36 22.05
C LYS A 279 -2.62 27.47 22.77
#